data_AF-A0A2R4M0M1-F1
#
_entry.id   AF-A0A2R4M0M1-F1
#
_cell.length_a   1.000
_cell.length_b   1.000
_cell.length_c   1.000
_cell.angle_alpha   90.00
_cell.angle_beta   90.00
_cell.angle_gamma   90.00
#
_symmetry.space_group_name_H-M   'P 1'
#
loop_
_entity.id
_entity.type
_entity.pdbx_description
1 polymer ?
#
loop_
_entity_poly.entity_id
_entity_poly.type
_entity_poly.pdbx_seq_one_letter_code
_entity_poly.pdbx_strand_id
1 'polypeptide(L)'
;MMPGAAQAISPEWTSEKCARFERAWDMATDGETVDGLTPEFVAANRAFLEAGCAIRGAACPQTPEERELADMLSLMAMAEGATGSFLPFRCLAD
;
A
#
# COMPACT_ATOMS: atom_id res chain seq x y z
N MET A 1 -11.11 -15.07 -28.23
CA MET A 1 -10.80 -14.44 -26.94
C MET A 1 -9.31 -14.60 -26.70
N MET A 2 -8.52 -13.54 -26.90
CA MET A 2 -7.09 -13.57 -26.61
C MET A 2 -6.91 -13.27 -25.12
N PRO A 3 -6.13 -14.06 -24.36
CA PRO A 3 -5.82 -13.72 -22.99
C PRO A 3 -5.04 -12.40 -22.98
N GLY A 4 -5.56 -11.40 -22.28
CA GLY A 4 -4.87 -10.12 -22.10
C GLY A 4 -3.49 -10.40 -21.53
N ALA A 5 -2.45 -9.93 -22.24
CA ALA A 5 -1.09 -9.98 -21.72
C ALA A 5 -1.11 -9.34 -20.32
N ALA A 6 -0.70 -10.10 -19.30
CA ALA A 6 -0.36 -9.53 -18.02
C ALA A 6 0.65 -8.42 -18.33
N GLN A 7 0.22 -7.16 -18.21
CA GLN A 7 1.07 -6.02 -18.50
C GLN A 7 2.29 -6.18 -17.61
N ALA A 8 3.45 -6.49 -18.20
CA ALA A 8 4.70 -6.42 -17.48
C ALA A 8 4.72 -5.02 -16.88
N ILE A 9 4.62 -4.93 -15.55
CA ILE A 9 4.58 -3.65 -14.84
C ILE A 9 5.89 -2.99 -15.19
N SER A 10 5.84 -2.02 -16.10
CA SER A 10 7.06 -1.33 -16.51
C SER A 10 7.61 -0.61 -15.27
N PRO A 11 8.94 -0.46 -15.14
CA PRO A 11 9.54 0.23 -13.99
C PRO A 11 8.91 1.61 -13.74
N GLU A 12 8.53 2.31 -14.82
CA GLU A 12 7.86 3.60 -14.76
C GLU A 12 6.46 3.48 -14.12
N TRP A 13 5.72 2.43 -14.45
CA TRP A 13 4.40 2.17 -13.87
C TRP A 13 4.48 1.79 -12.37
N THR A 14 5.55 1.12 -11.93
CA THR A 14 5.79 0.87 -10.49
C THR A 14 6.08 2.17 -9.75
N SER A 15 6.93 3.04 -10.31
CA SER A 15 7.25 4.34 -9.72
C SER A 15 6.02 5.24 -9.61
N GLU A 16 5.19 5.28 -10.66
CA GLU A 16 3.95 6.06 -10.66
C GLU A 16 2.97 5.57 -9.58
N LYS A 17 2.77 4.26 -9.47
CA LYS A 17 1.93 3.67 -8.42
C LYS A 17 2.49 3.91 -7.02
N CYS A 18 3.81 3.96 -6.86
CA CYS A 18 4.42 4.28 -5.58
C CYS A 18 4.18 5.72 -5.16
N ALA A 19 4.39 6.69 -6.07
CA ALA A 19 4.10 8.10 -5.80
C ALA A 19 2.61 8.34 -5.50
N ARG A 20 1.72 7.55 -6.08
CA ARG A 20 0.28 7.58 -5.80
C ARG A 20 -0.03 7.05 -4.39
N PHE A 21 0.54 5.91 -4.02
CA PHE A 21 0.40 5.36 -2.67
C PHE A 21 0.99 6.29 -1.61
N GLU A 22 2.13 6.92 -1.86
CA GLU A 22 2.74 7.92 -0.97
C GLU A 22 1.79 9.10 -0.70
N ARG A 23 1.19 9.69 -1.75
CA ARG A 23 0.21 10.75 -1.55
C ARG A 23 -1.01 10.29 -0.75
N ALA A 24 -1.50 9.09 -1.02
CA ALA A 24 -2.64 8.52 -0.31
C ALA A 24 -2.31 8.29 1.17
N TRP A 25 -1.09 7.82 1.46
CA TRP A 25 -0.57 7.67 2.81
C TRP A 25 -0.45 9.02 3.52
N ASP A 26 0.15 10.02 2.89
CA ASP A 26 0.31 11.36 3.48
C ASP A 26 -1.04 12.02 3.75
N MET A 27 -2.01 11.89 2.83
CA MET A 27 -3.36 12.42 3.01
C MET A 27 -4.11 11.73 4.16
N ALA A 28 -3.94 10.42 4.30
CA ALA A 28 -4.63 9.64 5.32
C ALA A 28 -4.00 9.79 6.71
N THR A 29 -2.70 10.15 6.75
CA THR A 29 -1.95 10.35 7.99
C THR A 29 -1.82 11.81 8.40
N ASP A 30 -2.19 12.74 7.53
CA ASP A 30 -1.91 14.18 7.66
C ASP A 30 -0.41 14.47 7.89
N GLY A 31 0.46 13.56 7.43
CA GLY A 31 1.90 13.57 7.71
C GLY A 31 2.29 13.19 9.15
N GLU A 32 1.34 12.84 10.02
CA GLU A 32 1.54 12.48 11.43
C GLU A 32 1.15 11.03 11.75
N THR A 33 1.51 10.51 12.92
CA THR A 33 0.97 9.22 13.39
C THR A 33 -0.49 9.41 13.79
N VAL A 34 -1.41 8.79 13.05
CA VAL A 34 -2.84 8.79 13.37
C VAL A 34 -3.09 8.03 14.66
N ASP A 35 -3.91 8.59 15.56
CA ASP A 35 -4.37 7.90 16.76
C ASP A 35 -4.99 6.55 16.40
N GLY A 36 -4.56 5.49 17.08
CA GLY A 36 -5.04 4.12 16.83
C GLY A 36 -4.16 3.29 15.87
N LEU A 37 -3.15 3.89 15.24
CA LEU A 37 -2.11 3.15 14.51
C LEU A 37 -0.97 2.75 15.44
N THR A 38 -0.53 1.50 15.34
CA THR A 38 0.66 1.00 16.04
C THR A 38 1.93 1.55 15.38
N PRO A 39 3.00 1.78 16.16
CA PRO A 39 4.30 2.14 15.62
C PRO A 39 4.82 1.12 14.60
N GLU A 40 4.53 -0.15 14.79
CA GLU A 40 4.90 -1.25 13.89
C GLU A 40 4.24 -1.12 12.52
N PHE A 41 2.93 -0.83 12.48
CA PHE A 41 2.21 -0.62 11.22
C PHE A 41 2.74 0.61 10.47
N VAL A 42 2.98 1.71 11.17
CA VAL A 42 3.53 2.93 10.57
C VAL A 42 4.94 2.70 10.04
N ALA A 43 5.80 2.03 10.82
CA ALA A 43 7.16 1.70 10.40
C ALA A 43 7.17 0.78 9.17
N ALA A 44 6.28 -0.20 9.11
CA ALA A 44 6.16 -1.10 7.96
C ALA A 44 5.74 -0.38 6.67
N ASN A 45 4.77 0.54 6.75
CA ASN A 45 4.36 1.34 5.59
C ASN A 45 5.46 2.33 5.15
N ARG A 46 6.17 2.95 6.10
CA ARG A 46 7.35 3.79 5.77
C ARG A 46 8.46 2.99 5.11
N ALA A 47 8.80 1.82 5.63
CA ALA A 47 9.80 0.94 5.00
C ALA A 47 9.41 0.51 3.58
N PHE A 48 8.11 0.30 3.33
CA PHE A 48 7.58 0.04 2.00
C PHE A 48 7.78 1.23 1.05
N LEU A 49 7.47 2.45 1.49
CA LEU A 49 7.69 3.69 0.73
C LEU A 49 9.18 3.93 0.43
N GLU A 50 10.04 3.83 1.44
CA GLU A 50 11.50 4.00 1.32
C GLU A 50 12.12 2.98 0.35
N ALA A 51 11.56 1.77 0.26
CA ALA A 51 11.97 0.75 -0.68
C ALA A 51 11.39 0.92 -2.11
N GLY A 52 10.75 2.06 -2.39
CA GLY A 52 10.14 2.35 -3.70
C GLY A 52 8.96 1.43 -4.02
N CYS A 53 8.20 1.02 -2.99
CA CYS A 53 7.06 0.13 -3.11
C CYS A 53 7.39 -1.25 -3.72
N ALA A 54 8.64 -1.71 -3.57
CA ALA A 54 9.11 -2.98 -4.10
C ALA A 54 8.92 -4.16 -3.13
N ILE A 55 8.79 -3.89 -1.82
CA ILE A 55 8.67 -4.91 -0.78
C ILE A 55 7.22 -5.39 -0.68
N ARG A 56 6.96 -6.65 -1.02
CA ARG A 56 5.59 -7.19 -0.96
C ARG A 56 5.21 -7.63 0.45
N GLY A 57 4.03 -7.19 0.91
CA GLY A 57 3.36 -7.75 2.08
C GLY A 57 4.13 -7.56 3.38
N ALA A 58 4.49 -6.30 3.68
CA ALA A 58 5.26 -5.89 4.85
C ALA A 58 4.41 -5.27 5.97
N ALA A 59 3.20 -4.77 5.67
CA ALA A 59 2.34 -4.11 6.63
C ALA A 59 1.14 -5.01 6.96
N CYS A 60 1.04 -5.46 8.20
CA CYS A 60 -0.11 -6.22 8.68
C CYS A 60 -0.95 -5.33 9.61
N PRO A 61 -2.21 -4.98 9.24
CA PRO A 61 -3.09 -4.26 10.13
C PRO A 61 -3.57 -5.17 11.28
N GLN A 62 -3.36 -4.73 12.52
CA GLN A 62 -3.70 -5.40 13.77
C GLN A 62 -4.90 -4.78 14.46
N THR A 63 -5.02 -3.45 14.44
CA THR A 63 -6.12 -2.71 15.07
C THR A 63 -7.28 -2.47 14.10
N PRO A 64 -8.50 -2.19 14.61
CA PRO A 64 -9.62 -1.74 13.77
C PRO A 64 -9.28 -0.52 12.92
N GLU A 65 -8.58 0.46 13.51
CA GLU A 65 -8.18 1.71 12.85
C GLU A 65 -7.19 1.46 11.71
N GLU A 66 -6.23 0.54 11.92
CA GLU A 66 -5.28 0.13 10.86
C GLU A 66 -5.98 -0.62 9.72
N ARG A 67 -7.01 -1.41 10.02
CA ARG A 67 -7.80 -2.11 9.00
C ARG A 67 -8.60 -1.12 8.16
N GLU A 68 -9.23 -0.15 8.80
CA GLU A 68 -9.99 0.89 8.10
C GLU A 68 -9.07 1.73 7.19
N LEU A 69 -7.88 2.09 7.67
CA LEU A 69 -6.86 2.76 6.86
C LEU A 69 -6.39 1.89 5.69
N ALA A 70 -6.09 0.60 5.94
CA ALA A 70 -5.66 -0.33 4.89
C ALA A 70 -6.76 -0.52 3.83
N ASP A 71 -8.03 -0.59 4.22
CA ASP A 71 -9.16 -0.70 3.31
C ASP A 71 -9.32 0.56 2.47
N MET A 72 -9.22 1.74 3.09
CA MET A 72 -9.26 3.03 2.39
C MET A 72 -8.13 3.15 1.34
N LEU A 73 -6.89 2.84 1.74
CA LEU A 73 -5.73 2.84 0.84
C LEU A 73 -5.90 1.83 -0.30
N SER A 74 -6.49 0.67 0.00
CA SER A 74 -6.78 -0.36 -1.00
C SER A 74 -7.81 0.14 -2.02
N LEU A 75 -8.90 0.78 -1.58
CA LEU A 75 -9.91 1.34 -2.46
C LEU A 75 -9.36 2.45 -3.36
N MET A 76 -8.52 3.34 -2.82
CA MET A 76 -7.84 4.37 -3.61
C MET A 76 -6.91 3.77 -4.67
N ALA A 77 -6.09 2.79 -4.29
CA ALA A 77 -5.24 2.08 -5.23
C ALA A 77 -6.04 1.37 -6.34
N MET A 78 -7.17 0.76 -6.00
CA MET A 78 -8.07 0.15 -6.99
C MET A 78 -8.65 1.18 -7.96
N ALA A 79 -9.10 2.34 -7.46
CA ALA A 79 -9.63 3.43 -8.29
C ALA A 79 -8.60 3.93 -9.33
N GLU A 80 -7.32 3.82 -8.99
CA GLU A 80 -6.21 4.25 -9.82
C GLU A 80 -5.64 3.15 -10.75
N GLY A 81 -6.26 1.96 -10.75
CA GLY A 81 -5.80 0.82 -11.53
C GLY A 81 -4.58 0.09 -10.95
N ALA A 82 -4.18 0.44 -9.72
CA ALA A 82 -3.14 -0.24 -8.95
C ALA A 82 -3.74 -1.43 -8.19
N THR A 83 -4.25 -2.42 -8.93
CA THR A 83 -4.86 -3.63 -8.36
C THR A 83 -3.85 -4.77 -8.20
N GLY A 84 -4.15 -5.75 -7.33
CA GLY A 84 -3.36 -6.97 -7.17
C GLY A 84 -2.22 -6.89 -6.15
N SER A 85 -1.11 -7.60 -6.39
CA SER A 85 0.00 -7.79 -5.43
C SER A 85 0.88 -6.55 -5.18
N PHE A 86 0.40 -5.36 -5.50
CA PHE A 86 1.15 -4.11 -5.35
C PHE A 86 1.10 -3.58 -3.92
N LEU A 87 -0.05 -3.72 -3.24
CA LEU A 87 -0.24 -3.17 -1.91
C LEU A 87 0.61 -3.89 -0.85
N PRO A 88 1.11 -3.18 0.18
CA PRO A 88 1.95 -3.75 1.22
C PRO A 88 1.17 -4.57 2.25
N PHE A 89 -0.16 -4.66 2.12
CA PHE A 89 -1.03 -5.27 3.12
C PHE A 89 -1.01 -6.80 3.04
N ARG A 90 -0.34 -7.41 4.02
CA ARG A 90 -0.39 -8.86 4.23
C ARG A 90 -0.07 -9.16 5.68
N CYS A 91 -0.84 -10.06 6.26
CA CYS A 91 -0.50 -10.70 7.51
C CYS A 91 0.11 -12.06 7.20
N LEU A 92 1.34 -12.29 7.68
CA LEU A 92 1.88 -13.64 7.72
C LEU A 92 1.05 -14.41 8.75
N ALA A 93 0.53 -15.57 8.36
CA ALA A 93 0.03 -16.53 9.34
C ALA A 93 1.27 -17.12 10.02
N ASP A 94 1.38 -16.97 11.34
CA ASP A 94 2.29 -17.78 12.15
C ASP A 94 1.95 -19.27 12.01
#